data_AF-A0A2P6AQP9-F1
#
_entry.id   AF-A0A2P6AQP9-F1
#
_cell.length_a   1.000
_cell.length_b   1.000
_cell.length_c   1.000
_cell.angle_alpha   90.00
_cell.angle_beta   90.00
_cell.angle_gamma   90.00
#
_symmetry.space_group_name_H-M   'P 1'
#
loop_
_entity.id
_entity.type
_entity.pdbx_description
1 polymer ?
#
loop_
_entity_poly.entity_id
_entity_poly.type
_entity_poly.pdbx_seq_one_letter_code
_entity_poly.pdbx_strand_id
1 'polypeptide(L)'
;ATVPDNDRYVFSLGANYAKNRNLDFDFAYSYIHIADADASYTDDCHPSGYIPSQSNSSAGATPTNQCTGNGGTFKGTFKDTYAHSVGIQMNQRF
;
A
#
# COMPACT_ATOMS: atom_id res chain seq x y z
N ALA A 1 -10.45 -3.67 3.87
CA ALA A 1 -9.36 -3.32 2.92
C ALA A 1 -8.15 -2.90 3.73
N THR A 2 -6.96 -3.41 3.41
CA THR A 2 -5.73 -3.18 4.20
C THR A 2 -4.99 -1.90 3.78
N VAL A 3 -5.22 -1.44 2.55
CA VAL A 3 -4.64 -0.19 2.03
C VAL A 3 -5.70 0.90 2.07
N PRO A 4 -5.43 2.04 2.72
CA PRO A 4 -6.32 3.19 2.67
C PRO A 4 -6.30 3.80 1.28
N ASP A 5 -7.41 3.67 0.57
CA ASP A 5 -7.62 4.26 -0.75
C ASP A 5 -8.97 4.97 -0.76
N ASN A 6 -8.99 6.14 -1.39
CA ASN A 6 -10.19 6.94 -1.56
C ASN A 6 -10.02 7.85 -2.80
N ASP A 7 -11.05 8.64 -3.11
CA ASP A 7 -11.06 9.60 -4.19
C ASP A 7 -9.79 10.46 -4.20
N ARG A 8 -9.20 10.58 -5.39
CA ARG A 8 -7.92 11.26 -5.61
C ARG A 8 -8.14 12.48 -6.48
N TYR A 9 -7.81 13.66 -5.96
CA TYR A 9 -7.82 14.93 -6.68
C TYR A 9 -6.41 15.26 -7.14
N VAL A 10 -6.21 15.32 -8.46
CA VAL A 10 -4.89 15.48 -9.06
C VAL A 10 -4.76 16.88 -9.67
N PHE A 11 -3.80 17.64 -9.19
CA PHE A 11 -3.42 18.95 -9.72
C PHE A 11 -2.05 18.85 -10.36
N SER A 12 -1.97 19.03 -11.67
CA SER A 12 -0.74 18.86 -12.43
C SER A 12 -0.32 20.15 -13.13
N LEU A 13 0.99 20.39 -13.17
CA LEU A 13 1.62 21.43 -13.97
C LEU A 13 2.76 20.82 -14.78
N GLY A 14 2.96 21.34 -15.99
CA GLY A 14 3.97 20.84 -16.89
C GLY A 14 4.58 21.95 -17.74
N ALA A 15 5.83 21.74 -18.13
CA ALA A 15 6.57 22.60 -19.03
C ALA A 15 7.33 21.75 -20.05
N ASN A 16 7.38 22.22 -21.30
CA ASN A 16 8.22 21.65 -22.34
C ASN A 16 9.30 22.67 -22.73
N TYR A 17 10.51 22.19 -22.96
CA TYR A 17 11.64 22.97 -23.45
C TYR A 17 12.28 22.29 -24.67
N ALA A 18 12.01 22.83 -25.85
CA ALA A 18 12.66 22.40 -27.09
C ALA A 18 14.03 23.09 -27.24
N LYS A 19 15.12 22.32 -27.08
CA LYS A 19 16.48 22.84 -27.30
C LYS A 19 16.75 23.05 -28.80
N ASN A 20 16.41 22.03 -29.61
CA ASN A 20 16.59 22.00 -31.06
C ASN A 20 15.41 21.22 -31.69
N ARG A 21 15.28 21.23 -33.02
CA ARG A 21 14.24 20.44 -33.75
C ARG A 21 14.31 18.92 -33.51
N ASN A 22 15.43 18.44 -32.96
CA ASN A 22 15.72 17.03 -32.72
C ASN A 22 15.82 16.68 -31.23
N LEU A 23 15.69 17.65 -30.33
CA LEU A 23 15.85 17.42 -28.89
C LEU A 23 14.95 18.35 -28.09
N ASP A 24 14.07 17.75 -27.30
CA ASP A 24 13.20 18.44 -26.35
C ASP A 24 13.16 17.74 -24.99
N PHE A 25 12.80 18.52 -23.96
CA PHE A 25 12.73 18.09 -22.58
C PHE A 25 11.34 18.43 -22.01
N ASP A 26 10.69 17.46 -21.38
CA ASP A 26 9.46 17.66 -20.64
C ASP A 26 9.73 17.62 -19.15
N PHE A 27 9.09 18.53 -18.43
CA PHE A 27 9.02 18.56 -16.99
C PHE A 27 7.56 18.52 -16.56
N ALA A 28 7.24 17.65 -15.61
CA ALA A 28 5.90 17.54 -15.05
C ALA A 28 5.96 17.42 -13.52
N TYR A 29 5.05 18.09 -12.84
CA TYR A 29 4.81 17.94 -11.41
C TYR A 29 3.32 17.73 -11.16
N SER A 30 2.98 16.79 -10.30
CA SER A 30 1.60 16.54 -9.87
C SER A 30 1.51 16.50 -8.35
N TYR A 31 0.55 17.23 -7.82
CA TYR A 31 0.10 17.17 -6.45
C TYR A 31 -1.21 16.38 -6.38
N ILE A 32 -1.24 15.33 -5.59
CA ILE A 32 -2.36 14.42 -5.47
C ILE A 32 -2.87 14.51 -4.04
N HIS A 33 -4.09 15.03 -3.87
CA HIS A 33 -4.79 14.99 -2.59
C HIS A 33 -5.72 13.77 -2.55
N ILE A 34 -5.59 12.96 -1.51
CA ILE A 34 -6.41 11.77 -1.31
C ILE A 34 -7.39 12.08 -0.18
N ALA A 35 -8.68 11.93 -0.46
CA ALA A 35 -9.74 12.18 0.52
C ALA A 35 -9.64 11.23 1.72
N ASP A 36 -10.22 11.63 2.85
CA ASP A 36 -10.18 10.87 4.11
C ASP A 36 -10.64 9.43 3.90
N ALA A 37 -9.79 8.45 4.20
CA ALA A 37 -10.05 7.04 3.94
C ALA A 37 -10.17 6.25 5.25
N ASP A 38 -11.26 5.51 5.43
CA ASP A 38 -11.40 4.56 6.54
C ASP A 38 -10.74 3.23 6.19
N ALA A 39 -9.85 2.76 7.06
CA ALA A 39 -9.28 1.43 6.99
C ALA A 39 -9.85 0.56 8.10
N SER A 40 -10.63 -0.45 7.70
CA SER A 40 -11.00 -1.56 8.55
C SER A 40 -10.32 -2.83 8.04
N TYR A 41 -9.35 -3.32 8.81
CA TYR A 41 -8.69 -4.59 8.54
C TYR A 41 -8.90 -5.53 9.72
N THR A 42 -9.41 -6.72 9.43
CA THR A 42 -9.46 -7.82 10.37
C THR A 42 -8.30 -8.75 10.04
N ASP A 43 -7.43 -8.93 11.02
CA ASP A 43 -6.36 -9.90 10.90
C ASP A 43 -6.95 -11.31 10.99
N ASP A 44 -6.63 -12.15 10.02
CA ASP A 44 -7.15 -13.52 10.01
C ASP A 44 -6.44 -14.34 11.09
N CYS A 45 -7.23 -15.05 11.89
CA CYS A 45 -6.67 -16.03 12.81
C CYS A 45 -6.26 -17.26 11.99
N HIS A 46 -4.98 -17.37 11.67
CA HIS A 46 -4.42 -18.64 11.21
C HIS A 46 -4.17 -19.54 12.43
N PRO A 47 -4.91 -20.65 12.60
CA PRO A 47 -4.63 -21.58 13.68
C PRO A 47 -3.23 -22.17 13.44
N SER A 48 -2.32 -22.01 14.40
CA SER A 48 -1.12 -22.85 14.46
C SER A 48 -1.60 -24.30 14.53
N GLY A 49 -1.48 -24.99 13.40
CA GLY A 49 -1.73 -26.42 13.34
C GLY A 49 -0.94 -27.09 14.47
N TYR A 50 -1.67 -27.74 15.35
CA TYR A 50 -1.26 -28.66 16.39
C TYR A 50 0.01 -28.34 17.20
N ILE A 51 -0.11 -28.12 18.51
CA ILE A 51 1.05 -28.16 19.42
C ILE A 51 1.50 -29.63 19.61
N PRO A 52 2.82 -29.92 19.53
CA PRO A 52 3.35 -31.21 19.98
C PRO A 52 3.06 -31.40 21.47
N SER A 53 2.55 -32.58 21.85
CA SER A 53 2.27 -32.93 23.24
C SER A 53 3.50 -32.68 24.12
N GLN A 54 3.43 -31.71 25.04
CA GLN A 54 4.49 -31.45 26.04
C GLN A 54 4.41 -32.38 27.25
N SER A 55 3.70 -33.50 27.14
CA SER A 55 3.64 -34.54 28.16
C SER A 55 4.16 -35.84 27.58
N ASN A 56 5.01 -36.53 28.34
CA ASN A 56 5.50 -37.90 28.15
C ASN A 56 4.34 -38.91 28.08
N SER A 57 3.54 -38.83 27.03
CA SER A 57 2.41 -39.70 26.75
C SER A 57 2.17 -39.60 25.26
N SER A 58 2.17 -40.75 24.59
CA SER A 58 2.14 -40.97 23.13
C SER A 58 0.90 -40.45 22.39
N ALA A 59 0.35 -39.30 22.78
CA ALA A 59 -0.73 -38.63 22.10
C ALA A 59 -0.18 -37.78 20.95
N GLY A 60 -0.64 -38.08 19.74
CA GLY A 60 -0.42 -37.26 18.56
C GLY A 60 -0.87 -35.81 18.78
N ALA A 61 -0.42 -34.96 17.87
CA ALA A 61 -0.62 -33.52 17.88
C ALA A 61 -2.08 -33.14 18.26
N THR A 62 -2.26 -32.24 19.23
CA THR A 62 -3.60 -31.81 19.71
C THR A 62 -4.08 -30.60 18.89
N PRO A 63 -5.24 -30.63 18.22
CA PRO A 63 -5.75 -29.47 17.50
C PRO A 63 -6.01 -28.34 18.49
N THR A 64 -5.54 -27.13 18.17
CA THR A 64 -5.70 -25.98 19.06
C THR A 64 -6.31 -24.79 18.36
N ASN A 65 -6.98 -23.96 19.16
CA ASN A 65 -7.48 -22.65 18.74
C ASN A 65 -6.40 -21.56 18.90
N GLN A 66 -5.10 -21.93 18.98
CA GLN A 66 -4.01 -20.97 19.15
C GLN A 66 -3.75 -20.29 17.80
N CYS A 67 -4.19 -19.04 17.68
CA CYS A 67 -3.98 -18.19 16.52
C CYS A 67 -2.52 -17.69 16.49
N THR A 68 -1.84 -17.82 15.34
CA THR A 68 -0.55 -17.13 15.12
C THR A 68 -0.73 -15.68 14.69
N GLY A 69 -1.93 -15.29 14.27
CA GLY A 69 -2.37 -13.90 14.07
C GLY A 69 -3.14 -13.38 15.29
N ASN A 70 -3.24 -12.06 15.47
CA ASN A 70 -3.90 -11.46 16.64
C ASN A 70 -5.44 -11.62 16.56
N GLY A 71 -6.00 -12.00 15.39
CA GLY A 71 -7.45 -12.17 15.19
C GLY A 71 -8.25 -10.88 15.41
N GLY A 72 -7.55 -9.76 15.54
CA GLY A 72 -8.11 -8.48 15.94
C GLY A 72 -8.68 -7.73 14.74
N THR A 73 -9.74 -6.97 14.99
CA THR A 73 -10.22 -5.99 14.02
C THR A 73 -9.62 -4.63 14.37
N PHE A 74 -8.80 -4.11 13.47
CA PHE A 74 -8.19 -2.80 13.57
C PHE A 74 -9.00 -1.82 12.71
N LYS A 75 -9.35 -0.69 13.32
CA LYS A 75 -10.06 0.41 12.66
C LYS A 75 -9.24 1.68 12.82
N GLY A 76 -9.01 2.37 11.71
CA GLY A 76 -8.34 3.66 11.69
C GLY A 76 -8.82 4.50 10.53
N THR A 77 -8.67 5.81 10.64
CA THR A 77 -9.00 6.77 9.58
C THR A 77 -7.73 7.48 9.16
N PHE A 78 -7.46 7.51 7.86
CA PHE A 78 -6.36 8.24 7.25
C PHE A 78 -6.89 9.57 6.76
N LYS A 79 -6.36 10.66 7.31
CA LYS A 79 -6.75 12.04 6.97
C LYS A 79 -5.57 12.78 6.40
N ASP A 80 -5.85 13.87 5.69
CA ASP A 80 -4.80 14.79 5.22
C ASP A 80 -3.71 14.04 4.44
N THR A 81 -4.12 13.18 3.51
CA THR A 81 -3.18 12.35 2.74
C THR A 81 -2.84 13.03 1.42
N TYR A 82 -1.55 13.13 1.13
CA TYR A 82 -1.02 13.82 -0.05
C TYR A 82 0.12 13.01 -0.68
N ALA A 83 0.21 13.06 -2.00
CA ALA A 83 1.35 12.53 -2.75
C ALA A 83 1.87 13.56 -3.76
N HIS A 84 3.19 13.54 -3.95
CA HIS A 84 3.89 14.41 -4.88
C HIS A 84 4.57 13.55 -5.94
N SER A 85 4.34 13.85 -7.21
CA SER A 85 4.98 13.18 -8.35
C SER A 85 5.76 14.19 -9.18
N VAL A 86 7.01 13.87 -9.51
CA VAL A 86 7.89 14.68 -10.36
C VAL A 86 8.36 13.79 -11.51
N GLY A 87 8.24 14.29 -12.74
CA GLY A 87 8.65 13.62 -13.97
C GLY A 87 9.54 14.53 -14.81
N ILE A 88 10.58 13.93 -15.39
CA ILE A 88 11.46 14.56 -16.38
C ILE A 88 11.60 13.57 -17.53
N GLN A 89 11.46 14.05 -18.75
CA GLN A 89 11.61 13.24 -19.96
C GLN A 89 12.48 13.98 -20.98
N MET A 90 13.27 13.22 -21.73
CA MET A 90 14.09 13.72 -22.84
C MET A 90 13.68 13.00 -24.11
N ASN A 91 13.32 13.74 -25.14
CA ASN A 91 12.89 13.21 -26.43
C ASN A 91 13.92 13.57 -27.50
N GLN A 92 14.44 12.57 -28.21
CA GLN A 92 15.43 12.75 -29.29
C GLN A 92 14.92 12.14 -30.59
N ARG A 93 14.93 12.93 -31.67
CA ARG A 93 14.56 12.49 -33.02
C ARG A 93 15.79 12.32 -33.91
N PHE A 94 15.95 11.14 -34.48
CA PHE A 94 16.99 10.79 -35.47
C PHE A 94 16.55 11.13 -36.89
#